data_AF-A0A7V2EMG8-F1
#
_entry.id   AF-A0A7V2EMG8-F1
#
_cell.length_a   1.000
_cell.length_b   1.000
_cell.length_c   1.000
_cell.angle_alpha   90.00
_cell.angle_beta   90.00
_cell.angle_gamma   90.00
#
_symmetry.space_group_name_H-M   'P 1'
#
loop_
_entity.id
_entity.type
_entity.pdbx_description
1 polymer ?
#
loop_
_entity_poly.entity_id
_entity_poly.type
_entity_poly.pdbx_seq_one_letter_code
_entity_poly.pdbx_strand_id
1 'polypeptide(L)'
;MTQGYTKSLVFTALFAGLAYVSNLFMLIVPNVSPAFFIIFMAGYILGPRWGFISGGLGFLLISYFSPYGMAMLPLLAVQIISGGLVGMIGALARALFPVKTSDWRTYLLFGFWGFAVTSIYMGAISLADALLFGPFKERFLISLGFSMLTIVSNIIIFAFLTPLNKTLREFVKRV
;
A
#
# COMPACT_ATOMS: atom_id res chain seq x y z
N MET A 1 3.73 28.92 9.42
CA MET A 1 4.32 27.57 9.35
C MET A 1 3.30 26.43 9.57
N THR A 2 2.12 26.70 10.15
CA THR A 2 1.08 25.68 10.49
C THR A 2 0.24 25.18 9.31
N GLN A 3 -0.01 25.99 8.27
CA GLN A 3 -0.89 25.60 7.15
C GLN A 3 -0.40 24.36 6.36
N GLY A 4 0.91 24.15 6.23
CA GLY A 4 1.46 22.98 5.52
C GLY A 4 1.20 21.65 6.24
N TYR A 5 1.17 21.67 7.58
CA TYR A 5 0.91 20.49 8.40
C TYR A 5 -0.57 20.10 8.36
N THR A 6 -1.49 21.07 8.45
CA THR A 6 -2.93 20.81 8.35
C THR A 6 -3.29 20.16 7.02
N LYS A 7 -2.77 20.68 5.91
CA LYS A 7 -2.98 20.11 4.58
C LYS A 7 -2.46 18.67 4.48
N SER A 8 -1.25 18.42 4.96
CA SER A 8 -0.64 17.08 4.92
C SER A 8 -1.41 16.07 5.77
N LEU A 9 -1.92 16.50 6.92
CA LEU A 9 -2.77 15.70 7.79
C LEU A 9 -4.09 15.31 7.10
N VAL A 10 -4.76 16.27 6.46
CA VAL A 10 -6.01 16.02 5.73
C VAL A 10 -5.79 15.03 4.58
N PHE A 11 -4.75 15.22 3.77
CA PHE A 11 -4.45 14.26 2.69
C PHE A 11 -4.06 12.89 3.23
N THR A 12 -3.34 12.81 4.36
CA THR A 12 -3.01 11.55 5.02
C THR A 12 -4.28 10.77 5.40
N ALA A 13 -5.25 11.45 6.03
CA ALA A 13 -6.54 10.84 6.37
C ALA A 13 -7.33 10.44 5.11
N LEU A 14 -7.30 11.26 4.07
CA LEU A 14 -8.00 10.99 2.80
C LEU A 14 -7.41 9.76 2.09
N PHE A 15 -6.08 9.63 2.01
CA PHE A 15 -5.44 8.46 1.43
C PHE A 15 -5.70 7.19 2.26
N ALA A 16 -5.64 7.28 3.59
CA ALA A 16 -5.97 6.15 4.46
C ALA A 16 -7.43 5.68 4.30
N GLY A 17 -8.38 6.62 4.27
CA GLY A 17 -9.79 6.34 4.04
C GLY A 17 -10.06 5.78 2.64
N LEU A 18 -9.42 6.35 1.61
CA LEU A 18 -9.54 5.85 0.24
C LEU A 18 -8.98 4.43 0.10
N ALA A 19 -7.86 4.12 0.76
CA ALA A 19 -7.31 2.76 0.79
C ALA A 19 -8.31 1.78 1.42
N TYR A 20 -8.90 2.13 2.56
CA TYR A 20 -9.95 1.32 3.21
C TYR A 20 -11.15 1.06 2.30
N VAL A 21 -11.75 2.12 1.77
CA VAL A 21 -12.94 2.04 0.92
C VAL A 21 -12.65 1.25 -0.36
N SER A 22 -11.49 1.48 -1.00
CA SER A 22 -11.09 0.72 -2.19
C SER A 22 -10.93 -0.78 -1.91
N ASN A 23 -10.42 -1.13 -0.74
CA ASN A 23 -10.26 -2.52 -0.34
C ASN A 23 -11.60 -3.18 -0.04
N LEU A 24 -12.53 -2.46 0.58
CA LEU A 24 -13.92 -2.94 0.77
C LEU A 24 -14.60 -3.24 -0.57
N PHE A 25 -14.49 -2.35 -1.55
CA PHE A 25 -15.08 -2.58 -2.87
C PHE A 25 -14.49 -3.82 -3.56
N MET A 26 -13.21 -4.08 -3.33
CA MET A 26 -12.52 -5.24 -3.92
C MET A 26 -12.66 -6.53 -3.13
N LEU A 27 -13.48 -6.57 -2.06
CA LEU A 27 -13.82 -7.84 -1.40
C LEU A 27 -14.52 -8.83 -2.33
N ILE A 28 -15.16 -8.33 -3.40
CA ILE A 28 -15.81 -9.13 -4.45
C ILE A 28 -14.77 -9.89 -5.29
N VAL A 29 -13.57 -9.32 -5.47
CA VAL A 29 -12.50 -9.90 -6.30
C VAL A 29 -11.33 -10.28 -5.41
N PRO A 30 -11.21 -11.56 -4.99
CA PRO A 30 -10.19 -11.97 -4.05
C PRO A 30 -8.78 -11.66 -4.59
N ASN A 31 -7.87 -11.29 -3.68
CA ASN A 31 -6.46 -11.00 -3.98
C ASN A 31 -6.20 -9.80 -4.90
N VAL A 32 -7.22 -8.96 -5.18
CA VAL A 32 -7.03 -7.68 -5.88
C VAL A 32 -7.16 -6.57 -4.84
N SER A 33 -6.09 -5.81 -4.60
CA SER A 33 -6.13 -4.74 -3.58
C SER A 33 -5.46 -3.45 -4.08
N PRO A 34 -6.25 -2.47 -4.56
CA PRO A 34 -5.75 -1.15 -4.95
C PRO A 34 -5.17 -0.35 -3.79
N ALA A 35 -5.42 -0.76 -2.54
CA ALA A 35 -4.95 -0.09 -1.34
C ALA A 35 -3.42 0.11 -1.35
N PHE A 36 -2.65 -0.88 -1.84
CA PHE A 36 -1.20 -0.76 -1.97
C PHE A 36 -0.79 0.42 -2.85
N PHE A 37 -1.44 0.59 -4.00
CA PHE A 37 -1.16 1.70 -4.90
C PHE A 37 -1.51 3.05 -4.26
N ILE A 38 -2.67 3.13 -3.61
CA ILE A 38 -3.14 4.35 -2.95
C ILE A 38 -2.17 4.79 -1.84
N ILE A 39 -1.76 3.85 -0.98
CA ILE A 39 -0.81 4.13 0.11
C ILE A 39 0.58 4.46 -0.42
N PHE A 40 1.05 3.75 -1.44
CA PHE A 40 2.31 4.08 -2.11
C PHE A 40 2.27 5.50 -2.67
N MET A 41 1.18 5.88 -3.34
CA MET A 41 0.99 7.24 -3.87
C MET A 41 0.90 8.29 -2.77
N ALA A 42 0.33 7.96 -1.61
CA ALA A 42 0.30 8.85 -0.45
C ALA A 42 1.72 9.27 -0.05
N GLY A 43 2.64 8.31 0.08
CA GLY A 43 4.03 8.60 0.36
C GLY A 43 4.80 9.23 -0.79
N TYR A 44 4.51 8.81 -2.03
CA TYR A 44 5.08 9.45 -3.22
C TYR A 44 4.75 10.95 -3.26
N ILE A 45 3.54 11.35 -2.85
CA ILE A 45 3.09 12.75 -2.90
C ILE A 45 3.48 13.53 -1.65
N LEU A 46 3.19 12.99 -0.46
CA LEU A 46 3.31 13.69 0.82
C LEU A 46 4.69 13.51 1.50
N GLY A 47 5.51 12.57 1.02
CA GLY A 47 6.82 12.25 1.59
C GLY A 47 6.78 11.14 2.65
N PRO A 48 7.94 10.80 3.24
CA PRO A 48 8.12 9.55 3.98
C PRO A 48 7.32 9.49 5.29
N ARG A 49 7.30 10.59 6.06
CA ARG A 49 6.59 10.64 7.35
C ARG A 49 5.08 10.48 7.17
N TRP A 50 4.49 11.27 6.28
CA TRP A 50 3.05 11.24 6.02
C TRP A 50 2.61 9.99 5.26
N GLY A 51 3.47 9.47 4.36
CA GLY A 51 3.26 8.17 3.72
C GLY A 51 3.20 7.03 4.73
N PHE A 52 4.12 7.00 5.69
CA PHE A 52 4.12 5.99 6.75
C PHE A 52 2.85 6.05 7.61
N ILE A 53 2.45 7.24 8.04
CA ILE A 53 1.22 7.43 8.84
C ILE A 53 -0.01 7.02 8.01
N SER A 54 -0.09 7.44 6.74
CA SER A 54 -1.20 7.08 5.85
C SER A 54 -1.31 5.58 5.66
N GLY A 55 -0.18 4.90 5.46
CA GLY A 55 -0.14 3.45 5.29
C GLY A 55 -0.53 2.69 6.55
N GLY A 56 0.05 3.07 7.69
CA GLY A 56 -0.29 2.47 8.97
C GLY A 56 -1.78 2.62 9.31
N LEU A 57 -2.33 3.83 9.13
CA LEU A 57 -3.76 4.08 9.35
C LEU A 57 -4.64 3.36 8.34
N GLY A 58 -4.28 3.36 7.05
CA GLY A 58 -5.05 2.67 6.02
C GLY A 58 -5.17 1.16 6.29
N PHE A 59 -4.06 0.51 6.62
CA PHE A 59 -4.06 -0.91 6.94
C PHE A 59 -4.67 -1.22 8.32
N LEU A 60 -4.56 -0.31 9.30
CA LEU A 60 -5.32 -0.40 10.54
C LEU A 60 -6.83 -0.43 10.25
N LEU A 61 -7.33 0.50 9.44
CA LEU A 61 -8.76 0.56 9.08
C LEU A 61 -9.20 -0.70 8.34
N ILE A 62 -8.42 -1.15 7.35
CA ILE A 62 -8.68 -2.38 6.59
C ILE A 62 -8.77 -3.60 7.51
N SER A 63 -7.84 -3.72 8.45
CA SER A 63 -7.77 -4.89 9.33
C SER A 63 -8.82 -4.85 10.44
N TYR A 64 -9.01 -3.68 11.06
CA TYR A 64 -9.92 -3.49 12.19
C TYR A 64 -11.38 -3.59 11.77
N PHE A 65 -11.74 -2.99 10.63
CA PHE A 65 -13.10 -3.02 10.08
C PHE A 65 -13.26 -4.07 8.97
N SER A 66 -12.45 -5.12 8.99
CA SER A 66 -12.58 -6.25 8.08
C SER A 66 -13.88 -7.01 8.36
N PRO A 67 -14.71 -7.33 7.35
CA PRO A 67 -15.92 -8.14 7.54
C PRO A 67 -15.63 -9.55 8.08
N TYR A 68 -14.39 -10.03 7.91
CA TYR A 68 -13.93 -11.32 8.42
C TYR A 68 -13.49 -11.27 9.90
N GLY A 69 -13.66 -10.12 10.56
CA GLY A 69 -13.21 -9.87 11.91
C GLY A 69 -11.81 -9.26 11.97
N MET A 70 -11.51 -8.68 13.13
CA MET A 70 -10.24 -8.03 13.40
C MET A 70 -9.10 -9.06 13.44
N ALA A 71 -7.97 -8.73 12.81
CA ALA A 71 -6.77 -9.55 12.91
C ALA A 71 -6.25 -9.62 14.35
N MET A 72 -5.65 -10.76 14.72
CA MET A 72 -5.01 -10.93 16.03
C MET A 72 -3.95 -9.85 16.25
N LEU A 73 -3.82 -9.32 17.47
CA LEU A 73 -3.00 -8.14 17.76
C LEU A 73 -1.57 -8.19 17.20
N PRO A 74 -0.81 -9.31 17.28
CA PRO A 74 0.52 -9.36 16.68
C PRO A 74 0.49 -9.23 15.15
N LEU A 75 -0.47 -9.88 14.50
CA LEU A 75 -0.64 -9.81 13.04
C LEU A 75 -1.08 -8.41 12.61
N LEU A 76 -1.97 -7.77 13.38
CA LEU A 76 -2.38 -6.39 13.17
C LEU A 76 -1.18 -5.44 13.24
N ALA A 77 -0.31 -5.59 14.23
CA ALA A 77 0.88 -4.75 14.36
C ALA A 77 1.79 -4.87 13.13
N VAL A 78 1.99 -6.09 12.62
CA VAL A 78 2.76 -6.32 11.39
C VAL A 78 2.07 -5.68 10.18
N GLN A 79 0.74 -5.79 10.05
CA GLN A 79 -0.01 -5.14 8.96
C GLN A 79 0.14 -3.61 8.98
N ILE A 80 0.08 -2.99 10.17
CA ILE A 80 0.25 -1.54 10.34
C ILE A 80 1.66 -1.11 9.97
N ILE A 81 2.68 -1.80 10.51
CA ILE A 81 4.09 -1.46 10.27
C ILE A 81 4.43 -1.66 8.79
N SER A 82 4.11 -2.83 8.22
CA SER A 82 4.34 -3.11 6.81
C SER A 82 3.56 -2.17 5.91
N GLY A 83 2.32 -1.83 6.28
CA GLY A 83 1.51 -0.83 5.57
C GLY A 83 2.16 0.55 5.56
N GLY A 84 2.70 0.98 6.70
CA GLY A 84 3.49 2.21 6.79
C GLY A 84 4.75 2.16 5.91
N LEU A 85 5.45 1.01 5.87
CA LEU A 85 6.59 0.82 4.99
C LEU A 85 6.23 0.94 3.50
N VAL A 86 5.06 0.44 3.08
CA VAL A 86 4.57 0.64 1.69
C VAL A 86 4.50 2.13 1.35
N GLY A 87 3.94 2.94 2.25
CA GLY A 87 3.88 4.39 2.06
C GLY A 87 5.27 5.02 2.05
N MET A 88 6.15 4.65 2.98
CA MET A 88 7.53 5.17 3.03
C MET A 88 8.33 4.83 1.76
N ILE A 89 8.16 3.62 1.21
CA ILE A 89 8.79 3.20 -0.06
C ILE A 89 8.28 4.05 -1.23
N GLY A 90 7.02 4.47 -1.23
CA GLY A 90 6.50 5.43 -2.20
C GLY A 90 7.27 6.75 -2.21
N ALA A 91 7.63 7.27 -1.04
CA ALA A 91 8.47 8.47 -0.94
C ALA A 91 9.88 8.23 -1.46
N LEU A 92 10.47 7.06 -1.17
CA LEU A 92 11.78 6.66 -1.68
C LEU A 92 11.77 6.54 -3.22
N ALA A 93 10.72 5.93 -3.78
CA ALA A 93 10.54 5.80 -5.22
C ALA A 93 10.53 7.16 -5.93
N ARG A 94 9.92 8.18 -5.31
CA ARG A 94 9.98 9.57 -5.83
C ARG A 94 11.38 10.15 -5.80
N ALA A 95 12.15 9.89 -4.74
CA ALA A 95 13.51 10.41 -4.60
C ALA A 95 14.46 9.78 -5.62
N LEU A 96 14.33 8.47 -5.86
CA LEU A 96 15.15 7.73 -6.81
C LEU A 96 14.74 8.00 -8.27
N PHE A 97 13.44 8.14 -8.52
CA PHE A 97 12.89 8.28 -9.87
C PHE A 97 11.80 9.36 -9.91
N PRO A 98 12.18 10.65 -9.99
CA PRO A 98 11.23 11.71 -10.23
C PRO A 98 10.64 11.57 -11.64
N VAL A 99 9.40 11.08 -11.71
CA VAL A 99 8.72 10.76 -12.97
C VAL A 99 8.58 12.01 -13.84
N LYS A 100 9.19 11.98 -15.02
CA LYS A 100 8.88 12.85 -16.17
C LYS A 100 7.98 12.03 -17.09
N THR A 101 6.74 12.46 -17.29
CA THR A 101 5.63 11.61 -17.78
C THR A 101 5.74 11.21 -19.26
N SER A 102 5.18 10.02 -19.57
CA SER A 102 4.80 9.42 -20.86
C SER A 102 5.75 8.41 -21.53
N ASP A 103 6.81 7.97 -20.85
CA ASP A 103 7.63 6.84 -21.34
C ASP A 103 7.06 5.50 -20.84
N TRP A 104 7.02 4.49 -21.71
CA TRP A 104 6.64 3.11 -21.39
C TRP A 104 7.48 2.55 -20.22
N ARG A 105 8.74 3.01 -20.10
CA ARG A 105 9.64 2.68 -18.97
C ARG A 105 9.06 3.06 -17.61
N THR A 106 8.22 4.11 -17.56
CA THR A 106 7.57 4.54 -16.31
C THR A 106 6.55 3.51 -15.85
N TYR A 107 5.80 2.91 -16.77
CA TYR A 107 4.82 1.87 -16.47
C TYR A 107 5.52 0.62 -15.93
N LEU A 108 6.63 0.22 -16.54
CA LEU A 108 7.46 -0.88 -16.02
C LEU A 108 8.00 -0.58 -14.63
N LEU A 109 8.51 0.63 -14.40
CA LEU A 109 9.07 1.00 -13.11
C LEU A 109 8.01 0.97 -12.01
N PHE A 110 6.81 1.47 -12.27
CA PHE A 110 5.69 1.39 -11.32
C PHE A 110 5.26 -0.06 -11.10
N GLY A 111 5.17 -0.88 -12.16
CA GLY A 111 4.93 -2.31 -12.02
C GLY A 111 5.97 -3.01 -11.13
N PHE A 112 7.25 -2.67 -11.27
CA PHE A 112 8.32 -3.15 -10.40
C PHE A 112 8.15 -2.69 -8.94
N TRP A 113 7.78 -1.42 -8.72
CA TRP A 113 7.45 -0.95 -7.37
C TRP A 113 6.25 -1.69 -6.79
N GLY A 114 5.22 -1.97 -7.59
CA GLY A 114 4.07 -2.78 -7.21
C GLY A 114 4.48 -4.19 -6.77
N PHE A 115 5.35 -4.85 -7.54
CA PHE A 115 5.97 -6.12 -7.15
C PHE A 115 6.72 -6.00 -5.81
N ALA A 116 7.63 -5.03 -5.69
CA ALA A 116 8.52 -4.88 -4.56
C ALA A 116 7.76 -4.62 -3.25
N VAL A 117 6.85 -3.63 -3.23
CA VAL A 117 6.11 -3.27 -2.00
C VAL A 117 5.14 -4.36 -1.58
N THR A 118 4.47 -5.00 -2.54
CA THR A 118 3.53 -6.08 -2.25
C THR A 118 4.27 -7.31 -1.74
N SER A 119 5.44 -7.64 -2.29
CA SER A 119 6.25 -8.76 -1.84
C SER A 119 6.78 -8.55 -0.41
N ILE A 120 7.23 -7.33 -0.08
CA ILE A 120 7.67 -6.98 1.27
C ILE A 120 6.51 -7.13 2.26
N TYR A 121 5.35 -6.57 1.93
CA TYR A 121 4.17 -6.68 2.78
C TYR A 121 3.74 -8.14 2.96
N MET A 122 3.55 -8.87 1.87
CA MET A 122 3.07 -10.25 1.92
C MET A 122 4.06 -11.22 2.55
N GLY A 123 5.37 -10.99 2.37
CA GLY A 123 6.40 -11.72 3.08
C GLY A 123 6.31 -11.51 4.59
N ALA A 124 6.14 -10.26 5.04
CA ALA A 124 5.98 -9.95 6.46
C ALA A 124 4.70 -10.59 7.05
N ILE A 125 3.58 -10.53 6.33
CA ILE A 125 2.33 -11.17 6.76
C ILE A 125 2.47 -12.69 6.81
N SER A 126 3.07 -13.30 5.80
CA SER A 126 3.25 -14.76 5.73
C SER A 126 4.18 -15.27 6.84
N LEU A 127 5.25 -14.52 7.15
CA LEU A 127 6.14 -14.83 8.27
C LEU A 127 5.39 -14.74 9.60
N ALA A 128 4.63 -13.67 9.81
CA ALA A 128 3.85 -13.49 11.03
C ALA A 128 2.78 -14.58 11.20
N ASP A 129 2.03 -14.91 10.14
CA ASP A 129 1.02 -15.96 10.16
C ASP A 129 1.64 -17.34 10.46
N ALA A 130 2.76 -17.68 9.81
CA ALA A 130 3.45 -18.95 10.05
C ALA A 130 4.00 -19.08 11.48
N LEU A 131 4.50 -17.99 12.07
CA LEU A 131 4.99 -17.97 13.45
C LEU A 131 3.87 -18.07 14.49
N LEU A 132 2.71 -17.48 14.21
CA LEU A 132 1.61 -17.40 15.17
C LEU A 132 0.77 -18.69 15.21
N PHE A 133 0.56 -19.32 14.06
CA PHE A 133 -0.43 -20.40 13.97
C PHE A 133 0.16 -21.78 13.69
N GLY A 134 1.37 -21.85 13.11
CA GLY A 134 2.06 -23.11 12.79
C GLY A 134 1.24 -24.13 11.98
N PRO A 135 1.81 -25.32 11.72
CA PRO A 135 3.25 -25.60 11.65
C PRO A 135 3.93 -24.71 10.57
N PHE A 136 5.15 -24.25 10.88
CA PHE A 136 5.75 -23.09 10.21
C PHE A 136 5.94 -23.28 8.69
N LYS A 137 6.53 -24.41 8.28
CA LYS A 137 6.93 -24.62 6.88
C LYS A 137 5.73 -24.68 5.95
N GLU A 138 4.73 -25.47 6.33
CA GLU A 138 3.51 -25.70 5.57
C GLU A 138 2.71 -24.40 5.45
N ARG A 139 2.53 -23.70 6.58
CA ARG A 139 1.75 -22.47 6.63
C ARG A 139 2.43 -21.33 5.86
N PHE A 140 3.75 -21.21 5.98
CA PHE A 140 4.53 -20.22 5.24
C PHE A 140 4.44 -20.43 3.73
N LEU A 141 4.60 -21.68 3.26
CA LEU A 141 4.52 -21.99 1.83
C LEU A 141 3.12 -21.77 1.25
N ILE A 142 2.07 -22.17 1.98
CA ILE A 142 0.68 -21.95 1.56
C ILE A 142 0.37 -20.45 1.50
N SER A 143 0.73 -19.69 2.55
CA SER A 143 0.50 -18.25 2.60
C SER A 143 1.23 -17.52 1.46
N LEU A 144 2.50 -17.88 1.21
CA LEU A 144 3.25 -17.33 0.08
C LEU A 144 2.61 -17.67 -1.27
N GLY A 145 2.17 -18.92 -1.46
CA GLY A 145 1.48 -19.35 -2.68
C GLY A 145 0.24 -18.52 -2.97
N PHE A 146 -0.62 -18.32 -1.97
CA PHE A 146 -1.79 -17.45 -2.10
C PHE A 146 -1.41 -15.98 -2.35
N SER A 147 -0.33 -15.49 -1.73
CA SER A 147 0.10 -14.11 -1.90
C SER A 147 0.55 -13.77 -3.32
N MET A 148 0.96 -14.76 -4.12
CA MET A 148 1.37 -14.56 -5.52
C MET A 148 0.26 -13.90 -6.36
N LEU A 149 -1.00 -14.26 -6.11
CA LEU A 149 -2.13 -13.63 -6.79
C LEU A 149 -2.21 -12.13 -6.49
N THR A 150 -1.94 -11.75 -5.23
CA THR A 150 -1.94 -10.34 -4.84
C THR A 150 -0.73 -9.60 -5.39
N ILE A 151 0.43 -10.24 -5.44
CA ILE A 151 1.66 -9.68 -6.04
C ILE A 151 1.44 -9.41 -7.53
N VAL A 152 0.98 -10.42 -8.29
CA VAL A 152 0.73 -10.28 -9.73
C VAL A 152 -0.35 -9.22 -10.00
N SER A 153 -1.44 -9.22 -9.23
CA SER A 153 -2.50 -8.21 -9.36
C SER A 153 -1.95 -6.80 -9.13
N ASN A 154 -1.09 -6.61 -8.12
CA ASN A 154 -0.51 -5.30 -7.84
C ASN A 154 0.51 -4.83 -8.88
N ILE A 155 1.24 -5.73 -9.54
CA ILE A 155 2.08 -5.36 -10.70
C ILE A 155 1.22 -4.70 -11.77
N ILE A 156 0.08 -5.33 -12.09
CA ILE A 156 -0.85 -4.84 -13.12
C ILE A 156 -1.48 -3.51 -12.68
N ILE A 157 -1.97 -3.43 -11.43
CA ILE A 157 -2.59 -2.22 -10.88
C ILE A 157 -1.60 -1.04 -10.93
N PHE A 158 -0.37 -1.23 -10.47
CA PHE A 158 0.61 -0.15 -10.44
C PHE A 158 0.98 0.31 -11.86
N ALA A 159 1.20 -0.62 -12.78
CA ALA A 159 1.46 -0.28 -14.18
C ALA A 159 0.27 0.50 -14.77
N PHE A 160 -0.95 -0.03 -14.66
CA PHE A 160 -2.14 0.56 -15.27
C PHE A 160 -2.53 1.92 -14.66
N LEU A 161 -2.40 2.07 -13.34
CA LEU A 161 -2.74 3.32 -12.64
C LEU A 161 -1.60 4.34 -12.62
N THR A 162 -0.45 4.05 -13.25
CA THR A 162 0.67 4.99 -13.38
C THR A 162 0.25 6.40 -13.85
N PRO A 163 -0.63 6.57 -14.87
CA PRO A 163 -1.05 7.89 -15.33
C PRO A 163 -1.73 8.75 -14.25
N LEU A 164 -2.38 8.10 -13.27
CA LEU A 164 -3.05 8.77 -12.17
C LEU A 164 -2.08 9.57 -11.29
N ASN A 165 -0.79 9.25 -11.33
CA ASN A 165 0.23 9.97 -10.56
C ASN A 165 0.27 11.48 -10.88
N LYS A 166 0.06 11.85 -12.15
CA LYS A 166 0.16 13.24 -12.62
C LYS A 166 -1.05 14.00 -12.12
N THR A 167 -2.23 13.43 -12.34
CA THR A 167 -3.51 13.99 -11.91
C THR A 167 -3.57 14.20 -10.41
N LEU A 168 -3.14 13.21 -9.60
CA LEU A 168 -3.13 13.34 -8.15
C LEU A 168 -2.16 14.42 -7.66
N ARG A 169 -0.97 14.53 -8.26
CA ARG A 169 -0.01 15.58 -7.92
C ARG A 169 -0.52 16.97 -8.24
N GLU A 170 -1.19 17.14 -9.38
CA GLU A 170 -1.78 18.42 -9.75
C GLU A 170 -2.96 18.78 -8.83
N PHE A 171 -3.82 17.82 -8.50
CA PHE A 171 -4.93 18.00 -7.56
C PHE A 171 -4.44 18.47 -6.18
N VAL A 172 -3.47 17.77 -5.59
CA VAL A 172 -2.91 18.10 -4.27
C VAL A 172 -2.21 19.46 -4.28
N LYS A 173 -1.70 19.94 -5.42
CA LYS A 173 -1.10 21.28 -5.54
C LYS A 173 -2.13 22.40 -5.62
N ARG A 174 -3.33 22.12 -6.14
CA ARG A 174 -4.40 23.11 -6.38
C ARG A 174 -5.22 23.41 -5.13
N VAL A 175 -5.43 22.41 -4.28
CA VAL A 175 -6.01 22.53 -2.93
C VAL A 175 -4.96 23.09 -1.98
#